data_AF-A0A931D852-F1
#
_entry.id   AF-A0A931D852-F1
#
_cell.length_a   1.000
_cell.length_b   1.000
_cell.length_c   1.000
_cell.angle_alpha   90.00
_cell.angle_beta   90.00
_cell.angle_gamma   90.00
#
_symmetry.space_group_name_H-M   'P 1'
#
loop_
_entity.id
_entity.type
_entity.pdbx_description
1 polymer ?
#
loop_
_entity_poly.entity_id
_entity_poly.type
_entity_poly.pdbx_seq_one_letter_code
_entity_poly.pdbx_strand_id
1 'polypeptide(L)'
;MTDGEVDASVTDASAWTVAWDESSGDSVKLWLDDGEGRHWLFKERRSNRSEDEAASEVAASRIARVLNVPAAMAMHGVRDGKRGALVRTLVDRNAGEELVEGQVLMGFFNERFDPYDKDSIGHSPHSLAQALKLVSAPGGFDGTAVEAFSLYLYFDALIGNTDRHSRNWALITSLHARARLAESFDHATSLGITTRDKARERVLDSHENLRAFVRKATARRFEGGKKVSLLDFADHFSAGWAPRVTGEWKGRLRAAGIDSLLDLVASSGLTGEGAKLAQGLLRENFRRCLDADAA
;
A
#
# COMPACT_ATOMS: atom_id res chain seq x y z
N MET A 1 5.51 23.68 -13.07
CA MET A 1 6.83 23.78 -12.40
C MET A 1 7.32 22.37 -12.19
N THR A 2 8.58 22.14 -12.52
CA THR A 2 9.22 20.89 -12.92
C THR A 2 8.99 19.72 -11.97
N ASP A 3 8.26 18.71 -12.43
CA ASP A 3 8.27 17.36 -11.87
C ASP A 3 9.65 16.75 -12.18
N GLY A 4 10.49 16.66 -11.14
CA GLY A 4 11.77 15.98 -11.22
C GLY A 4 11.55 14.49 -11.45
N GLU A 5 12.16 13.98 -12.52
CA GLU A 5 12.47 12.56 -12.72
C GLU A 5 12.98 11.95 -11.40
N VAL A 6 12.18 11.08 -10.79
CA VAL A 6 12.68 10.25 -9.69
C VAL A 6 13.41 9.07 -10.31
N ASP A 7 14.65 9.33 -10.69
CA ASP A 7 15.67 8.35 -11.04
C ASP A 7 15.73 7.25 -9.97
N ALA A 8 16.24 6.07 -10.32
CA ALA A 8 16.68 5.03 -9.39
C ALA A 8 17.86 5.49 -8.49
N SER A 9 18.02 6.80 -8.31
CA SER A 9 18.93 7.43 -7.37
C SER A 9 18.58 7.01 -5.94
N VAL A 10 19.61 6.58 -5.23
CA VAL A 10 19.53 6.23 -3.81
C VAL A 10 19.86 7.51 -3.04
N THR A 11 18.96 7.93 -2.15
CA THR A 11 19.18 9.12 -1.31
C THR A 11 20.06 8.74 -0.13
N ASP A 12 21.17 9.45 0.07
CA ASP A 12 21.96 9.34 1.31
C ASP A 12 21.36 10.26 2.38
N ALA A 13 20.70 9.65 3.36
CA ALA A 13 20.06 10.29 4.49
C ALA A 13 20.94 10.24 5.77
N SER A 14 22.24 9.98 5.64
CA SER A 14 23.16 9.94 6.80
C SER A 14 23.33 11.31 7.46
N ALA A 15 23.25 12.38 6.67
CA ALA A 15 23.30 13.76 7.18
C ALA A 15 21.98 14.25 7.79
N TRP A 16 20.88 13.52 7.59
CA TRP A 16 19.56 13.90 8.10
C TRP A 16 19.49 13.70 9.61
N THR A 17 18.88 14.65 10.32
CA THR A 17 18.75 14.57 11.78
C THR A 17 17.61 13.65 12.16
N VAL A 18 17.78 12.86 13.23
CA VAL A 18 16.68 12.08 13.79
C VAL A 18 15.70 13.04 14.46
N ALA A 19 14.49 13.11 13.93
CA ALA A 19 13.44 13.97 14.46
C ALA A 19 12.72 13.27 15.63
N TRP A 20 12.32 12.01 15.46
CA TRP A 20 11.76 11.17 16.54
C TRP A 20 11.90 9.68 16.22
N ASP A 21 11.79 8.85 17.26
CA ASP A 21 11.73 7.39 17.15
C ASP A 21 10.26 6.92 17.06
N GLU A 22 9.98 5.94 16.21
CA GLU A 22 8.69 5.27 16.18
C GLU A 22 8.81 3.89 16.83
N SER A 23 8.35 3.79 18.07
CA SER A 23 8.42 2.57 18.90
C SER A 23 7.45 1.44 18.49
N SER A 24 6.94 1.45 17.25
CA SER A 24 5.98 0.45 16.75
C SER A 24 6.64 -0.59 15.84
N GLY A 25 6.76 -1.83 16.33
CA GLY A 25 7.24 -3.00 15.59
C GLY A 25 8.66 -3.47 15.99
N ASP A 26 9.09 -4.59 15.40
CA ASP A 26 10.35 -5.28 15.75
C ASP A 26 11.61 -4.69 15.09
N SER A 27 11.58 -3.46 14.58
CA SER A 27 12.69 -2.87 13.82
C SER A 27 12.87 -1.38 14.06
N VAL A 28 14.11 -0.91 13.93
CA VAL A 28 14.47 0.51 13.99
C VAL A 28 13.69 1.27 12.91
N LYS A 29 12.80 2.16 13.35
CA LYS A 29 12.00 3.05 12.53
C LYS A 29 12.32 4.48 12.95
N LEU A 30 13.19 5.13 12.18
CA LEU A 30 13.62 6.48 12.49
C LEU A 30 12.88 7.46 11.60
N TRP A 31 12.25 8.45 12.22
CA TRP A 31 11.80 9.62 11.49
C TRP A 31 12.95 10.60 11.36
N LEU A 32 13.28 10.94 10.12
CA LEU A 32 14.39 11.79 9.74
C LEU A 32 13.86 13.11 9.19
N ASP A 33 14.48 14.22 9.56
CA ASP A 33 14.28 15.53 8.96
C ASP A 33 15.34 15.75 7.88
N ASP A 34 14.91 16.06 6.66
CA ASP A 34 15.81 16.28 5.53
C ASP A 34 16.46 17.67 5.49
N GLY A 35 16.16 18.53 6.48
CA GLY A 35 16.67 19.90 6.57
C GLY A 35 15.88 20.91 5.72
N GLU A 36 14.92 20.44 4.92
CA GLU A 36 14.00 21.27 4.13
C GLU A 36 12.58 21.29 4.75
N GLY A 37 12.46 20.83 6.01
CA GLY A 37 11.20 20.77 6.74
C GLY A 37 10.31 19.58 6.32
N ARG A 38 10.85 18.60 5.60
CA ARG A 38 10.12 17.36 5.28
C ARG A 38 10.65 16.22 6.14
N HIS A 39 9.72 15.40 6.61
CA HIS A 39 10.04 14.25 7.44
C HIS A 39 9.84 12.95 6.68
N TRP A 40 10.74 12.00 6.92
CA TRP A 40 10.80 10.71 6.24
C TRP A 40 11.01 9.59 7.24
N LEU A 41 10.19 8.55 7.16
CA LEU A 41 10.41 7.31 7.89
C LEU A 41 11.46 6.47 7.14
N PHE A 42 12.61 6.25 7.76
CA PHE A 42 13.59 5.30 7.29
C PHE A 42 13.24 3.89 7.77
N LYS A 43 12.85 3.03 6.82
CA LYS A 43 12.60 1.60 7.01
C LYS A 43 13.87 0.83 6.61
N GLU A 44 14.74 0.52 7.58
CA GLU A 44 15.96 -0.25 7.34
C GLU A 44 15.65 -1.65 6.77
N ARG A 45 16.43 -2.11 5.79
CA ARG A 45 16.34 -3.48 5.29
C ARG A 45 16.74 -4.47 6.38
N ARG A 46 15.87 -5.46 6.62
CA ARG A 46 16.08 -6.50 7.63
C ARG A 46 16.69 -7.75 7.01
N SER A 47 17.72 -8.32 7.66
CA SER A 47 18.42 -9.51 7.19
C SER A 47 17.56 -10.78 7.19
N ASN A 48 16.56 -10.86 8.08
CA ASN A 48 15.63 -11.99 8.18
C ASN A 48 14.41 -11.91 7.25
N ARG A 49 14.24 -10.79 6.54
CA ARG A 49 13.11 -10.53 5.62
C ARG A 49 13.52 -10.64 4.16
N SER A 50 12.60 -10.33 3.25
CA SER A 50 12.95 -10.25 1.84
C SER A 50 13.86 -9.07 1.59
N GLU A 51 14.87 -9.27 0.76
CA GLU A 51 15.75 -8.18 0.34
C GLU A 51 15.09 -7.14 -0.56
N ASP A 52 13.96 -7.55 -1.12
CA ASP A 52 13.13 -6.79 -2.04
C ASP A 52 12.09 -5.90 -1.32
N GLU A 53 11.99 -5.91 0.02
CA GLU A 53 10.97 -5.12 0.77
C GLU A 53 11.05 -3.61 0.44
N ALA A 54 12.26 -3.03 0.45
CA ALA A 54 12.44 -1.61 0.15
C ALA A 54 12.10 -1.29 -1.32
N ALA A 55 12.53 -2.13 -2.25
CA ALA A 55 12.23 -1.97 -3.67
C ALA A 55 10.73 -2.16 -3.96
N SER A 56 10.05 -3.05 -3.24
CA SER A 56 8.60 -3.25 -3.32
C SER A 56 7.83 -2.01 -2.84
N GLU A 57 8.23 -1.40 -1.72
CA GLU A 57 7.65 -0.13 -1.23
C GLU A 57 7.79 0.99 -2.29
N VAL A 58 8.98 1.12 -2.88
CA VAL A 58 9.26 2.12 -3.93
C VAL A 58 8.47 1.83 -5.21
N ALA A 59 8.42 0.58 -5.65
CA ALA A 59 7.65 0.16 -6.83
C ALA A 59 6.16 0.47 -6.62
N ALA A 60 5.59 0.08 -5.48
CA ALA A 60 4.20 0.35 -5.14
C ALA A 60 3.90 1.86 -5.13
N SER A 61 4.74 2.66 -4.48
CA SER A 61 4.58 4.12 -4.45
C SER A 61 4.59 4.74 -5.87
N ARG A 62 5.51 4.32 -6.73
CA ARG A 62 5.58 4.77 -8.13
C ARG A 62 4.35 4.35 -8.95
N ILE A 63 3.89 3.10 -8.81
CA ILE A 63 2.68 2.60 -9.48
C ILE A 63 1.46 3.37 -9.00
N ALA A 64 1.32 3.60 -7.69
CA ALA A 64 0.22 4.39 -7.12
C ALA A 64 0.16 5.79 -7.72
N ARG A 65 1.32 6.47 -7.85
CA ARG A 65 1.41 7.79 -8.48
C ARG A 65 0.92 7.78 -9.93
N VAL A 66 1.37 6.83 -10.75
CA VAL A 66 0.91 6.71 -12.16
C VAL A 66 -0.59 6.42 -12.26
N LEU A 67 -1.14 5.67 -11.31
CA LEU A 67 -2.58 5.35 -11.25
C LEU A 67 -3.42 6.38 -10.49
N ASN A 68 -2.82 7.50 -10.05
CA ASN A 68 -3.45 8.54 -9.23
C ASN A 68 -4.14 7.99 -7.96
N VAL A 69 -3.56 6.96 -7.35
CA VAL A 69 -4.00 6.43 -6.04
C VAL A 69 -3.29 7.25 -4.96
N PRO A 70 -4.02 7.88 -4.02
CA PRO A 70 -3.39 8.57 -2.89
C PRO A 70 -2.55 7.58 -2.06
N ALA A 71 -1.24 7.72 -2.10
CA ALA A 71 -0.32 6.83 -1.39
C ALA A 71 0.91 7.59 -0.92
N ALA A 72 1.52 7.11 0.17
CA ALA A 72 2.77 7.64 0.69
C ALA A 72 3.86 7.59 -0.39
N MET A 73 4.59 8.69 -0.54
CA MET A 73 5.77 8.73 -1.40
C MET A 73 6.89 7.91 -0.77
N ALA A 74 7.49 7.01 -1.55
CA ALA A 74 8.65 6.23 -1.13
C ALA A 74 9.80 6.34 -2.14
N MET A 75 11.02 6.36 -1.61
CA MET A 75 12.26 6.33 -2.41
C MET A 75 13.31 5.46 -1.73
N HIS A 76 14.33 5.06 -2.49
CA HIS A 76 15.47 4.32 -1.93
C HIS A 76 16.31 5.23 -1.04
N GLY A 77 16.70 4.70 0.11
CA GLY A 77 17.52 5.41 1.09
C GLY A 77 18.72 4.61 1.56
N VAL A 78 19.77 5.32 1.92
CA VAL A 78 20.89 4.83 2.72
C VAL A 78 21.07 5.73 3.93
N ARG A 79 21.28 5.14 5.10
CA ARG A 79 21.68 5.87 6.31
C ARG A 79 22.79 5.11 7.01
N ASP A 80 23.91 5.77 7.26
CA ASP A 80 25.08 5.19 7.95
C ASP A 80 25.53 3.85 7.31
N GLY A 81 25.50 3.79 5.97
CA GLY A 81 25.82 2.61 5.17
C GLY A 81 24.74 1.51 5.14
N LYS A 82 23.61 1.68 5.85
CA LYS A 82 22.46 0.75 5.84
C LYS A 82 21.47 1.14 4.76
N ARG A 83 21.05 0.16 3.94
CA ARG A 83 20.05 0.36 2.88
C ARG A 83 18.64 0.18 3.42
N GLY A 84 17.68 0.91 2.85
CA GLY A 84 16.27 0.82 3.20
C GLY A 84 15.39 1.63 2.26
N ALA A 85 14.14 1.85 2.68
CA ALA A 85 13.23 2.79 2.02
C ALA A 85 13.03 4.03 2.90
N LEU A 86 12.95 5.19 2.27
CA LEU A 86 12.51 6.44 2.89
C LEU A 86 11.06 6.68 2.47
N VAL A 87 10.15 6.72 3.44
CA VAL A 87 8.71 6.93 3.22
C VAL A 87 8.32 8.29 3.79
N ARG A 88 7.77 9.17 2.95
CA ARG A 88 7.42 10.53 3.37
C ARG A 88 6.32 10.50 4.42
N THR A 89 6.43 11.37 5.44
CA THR A 89 5.37 11.56 6.43
C THR A 89 4.05 11.95 5.77
N LEU A 90 2.95 11.48 6.35
CA LEU A 90 1.59 11.84 5.94
C LEU A 90 1.04 13.02 6.75
N VAL A 91 1.67 13.34 7.89
CA VAL A 91 1.19 14.34 8.84
C VAL A 91 2.09 15.56 8.86
N ASP A 92 1.48 16.73 8.90
CA ASP A 92 2.15 17.97 9.27
C ASP A 92 2.06 18.19 10.79
N ARG A 93 3.09 17.75 11.51
CA ARG A 93 3.16 17.91 12.96
C ARG A 93 3.21 19.38 13.40
N ASN A 94 3.72 20.30 12.56
CA ASN A 94 3.73 21.73 12.88
C ASN A 94 2.32 22.32 12.84
N ALA A 95 1.44 21.74 12.02
CA ALA A 95 0.01 22.03 12.01
C ALA A 95 -0.79 21.27 13.09
N GLY A 96 -0.10 20.54 13.98
CA GLY A 96 -0.73 19.75 15.03
C GLY A 96 -1.48 18.52 14.50
N GLU A 97 -1.04 17.97 13.35
CA GLU A 97 -1.61 16.75 12.81
C GLU A 97 -1.05 15.49 13.46
N GLU A 98 -1.94 14.54 13.70
CA GLU A 98 -1.63 13.23 14.26
C GLU A 98 -2.21 12.11 13.41
N LEU A 99 -1.51 10.99 13.37
CA LEU A 99 -1.94 9.78 12.67
C LEU A 99 -2.64 8.85 13.65
N VAL A 100 -3.92 8.56 13.41
CA VAL A 100 -4.72 7.65 14.22
C VAL A 100 -5.04 6.40 13.40
N GLU A 101 -4.48 5.25 13.78
CA GLU A 101 -4.69 3.99 13.07
C GLU A 101 -6.17 3.61 13.01
N GLY A 102 -6.59 3.00 11.89
CA GLY A 102 -7.97 2.62 11.63
C GLY A 102 -8.56 1.65 12.65
N GLN A 103 -7.72 0.91 13.38
CA GLN A 103 -8.13 0.05 14.49
C GLN A 103 -8.94 0.80 15.56
N VAL A 104 -8.61 2.07 15.82
CA VAL A 104 -9.31 2.89 16.81
C VAL A 104 -10.75 3.13 16.35
N LEU A 105 -10.92 3.45 15.07
CA LEU A 105 -12.25 3.67 14.50
C LEU A 105 -13.04 2.37 14.39
N MET A 106 -12.41 1.24 14.04
CA MET A 106 -13.08 -0.07 14.04
C MET A 106 -13.55 -0.47 15.44
N GLY A 107 -12.74 -0.24 16.47
CA GLY A 107 -13.11 -0.48 17.87
C GLY A 107 -14.29 0.37 18.35
N PHE A 108 -14.46 1.57 17.80
CA PHE A 108 -15.61 2.43 18.08
C PHE A 108 -16.94 1.86 17.54
N PHE A 109 -16.91 1.23 16.35
CA PHE A 109 -18.12 0.64 15.75
C PHE A 109 -18.44 -0.76 16.27
N ASN A 110 -17.46 -1.47 16.80
CA ASN A 110 -17.65 -2.81 17.34
C ASN A 110 -16.74 -3.02 18.55
N GLU A 111 -17.33 -3.02 19.75
CA GLU A 111 -16.62 -3.24 21.01
C GLU A 111 -15.93 -4.62 21.10
N ARG A 112 -16.34 -5.58 20.27
CA ARG A 112 -15.71 -6.91 20.18
C ARG A 112 -14.56 -6.96 19.17
N PHE A 113 -14.26 -5.85 18.51
CA PHE A 113 -13.15 -5.76 17.59
C PHE A 113 -11.83 -5.84 18.37
N ASP A 114 -11.01 -6.81 17.99
CA ASP A 114 -9.65 -7.02 18.47
C ASP A 114 -8.69 -6.88 17.27
N PRO A 115 -7.89 -5.80 17.21
CA PRO A 115 -6.99 -5.57 16.10
C PRO A 115 -5.82 -6.56 16.01
N TYR A 116 -5.60 -7.38 17.05
CA TYR A 116 -4.57 -8.40 17.08
C TYR A 116 -5.09 -9.79 16.70
N ASP A 117 -6.39 -10.01 16.74
CA ASP A 117 -7.02 -11.23 16.26
C ASP A 117 -7.22 -11.18 14.73
N LYS A 118 -6.67 -12.18 14.04
CA LYS A 118 -6.81 -12.31 12.58
C LYS A 118 -8.23 -12.70 12.16
N ASP A 119 -8.99 -13.24 13.10
CA ASP A 119 -10.36 -13.71 12.91
C ASP A 119 -11.37 -12.73 13.52
N SER A 120 -10.89 -11.54 13.91
CA SER A 120 -11.68 -10.54 14.56
C SER A 120 -12.89 -10.10 13.73
N ILE A 121 -13.99 -9.87 14.43
CA ILE A 121 -15.22 -9.30 13.89
C ILE A 121 -15.15 -7.77 13.98
N GLY A 122 -15.68 -7.07 12.99
CA GLY A 122 -15.75 -5.60 12.99
C GLY A 122 -14.99 -4.93 11.85
N HIS A 123 -13.91 -5.51 11.35
CA HIS A 123 -13.23 -5.01 10.13
C HIS A 123 -13.91 -5.54 8.86
N SER A 124 -15.23 -5.30 8.76
CA SER A 124 -16.09 -5.71 7.66
C SER A 124 -16.22 -4.59 6.61
N PRO A 125 -16.61 -4.91 5.36
CA PRO A 125 -16.92 -3.90 4.35
C PRO A 125 -17.94 -2.85 4.82
N HIS A 126 -18.98 -3.28 5.55
CA HIS A 126 -20.02 -2.38 6.05
C HIS A 126 -19.47 -1.43 7.11
N SER A 127 -18.81 -1.94 8.15
CA SER A 127 -18.25 -1.13 9.24
C SER A 127 -17.23 -0.13 8.70
N LEU A 128 -16.37 -0.58 7.78
CA LEU A 128 -15.39 0.26 7.10
C LEU A 128 -16.09 1.39 6.33
N ALA A 129 -17.13 1.11 5.56
CA ALA A 129 -17.86 2.14 4.83
C ALA A 129 -18.54 3.16 5.76
N GLN A 130 -19.11 2.71 6.90
CA GLN A 130 -19.70 3.64 7.88
C GLN A 130 -18.65 4.53 8.53
N ALA A 131 -17.52 3.94 8.91
CA ALA A 131 -16.36 4.64 9.44
C ALA A 131 -15.85 5.71 8.48
N LEU A 132 -15.66 5.36 7.21
CA LEU A 132 -15.13 6.27 6.20
C LEU A 132 -16.08 7.42 5.87
N LYS A 133 -17.40 7.24 6.00
CA LYS A 133 -18.38 8.34 5.83
C LYS A 133 -18.23 9.44 6.89
N LEU A 134 -17.58 9.16 8.02
CA LEU A 134 -17.36 10.14 9.08
C LEU A 134 -16.18 11.07 8.80
N VAL A 135 -15.30 10.75 7.86
CA VAL A 135 -14.06 11.50 7.61
C VAL A 135 -14.02 12.08 6.21
N SER A 136 -13.22 13.13 6.03
CA SER A 136 -12.95 13.68 4.71
C SER A 136 -12.04 12.76 3.90
N ALA A 137 -12.03 12.92 2.58
CA ALA A 137 -11.09 12.25 1.70
C ALA A 137 -9.62 12.64 1.99
N PRO A 138 -8.64 11.84 1.52
CA PRO A 138 -7.23 12.20 1.59
C PRO A 138 -6.92 13.56 0.96
N GLY A 139 -5.81 14.17 1.37
CA GLY A 139 -5.42 15.49 0.89
C GLY A 139 -5.28 15.51 -0.64
N GLY A 140 -5.90 16.48 -1.29
CA GLY A 140 -5.84 16.62 -2.76
C GLY A 140 -6.60 15.56 -3.56
N PHE A 141 -7.33 14.64 -2.92
CA PHE A 141 -8.20 13.69 -3.62
C PHE A 141 -9.58 14.30 -3.88
N ASP A 142 -9.99 14.32 -5.15
CA ASP A 142 -11.32 14.75 -5.56
C ASP A 142 -12.32 13.59 -5.44
N GLY A 143 -13.02 13.53 -4.30
CA GLY A 143 -14.01 12.51 -4.00
C GLY A 143 -14.23 12.34 -2.50
N THR A 144 -14.79 11.19 -2.12
CA THR A 144 -15.05 10.81 -0.72
C THR A 144 -13.96 9.89 -0.18
N ALA A 145 -13.86 9.79 1.15
CA ALA A 145 -12.98 8.81 1.80
C ALA A 145 -13.35 7.36 1.44
N VAL A 146 -14.64 7.09 1.21
CA VAL A 146 -15.13 5.78 0.77
C VAL A 146 -14.61 5.44 -0.63
N GLU A 147 -14.64 6.40 -1.56
CA GLU A 147 -14.12 6.23 -2.91
C GLU A 147 -12.60 6.09 -2.93
N ALA A 148 -11.89 6.91 -2.13
CA ALA A 148 -10.44 6.77 -1.95
C ALA A 148 -10.07 5.38 -1.41
N PHE A 149 -10.78 4.88 -0.39
CA PHE A 149 -10.50 3.55 0.15
C PHE A 149 -10.85 2.43 -0.84
N SER A 150 -11.91 2.58 -1.64
CA SER A 150 -12.20 1.67 -2.74
C SER A 150 -11.02 1.61 -3.74
N LEU A 151 -10.41 2.74 -4.08
CA LEU A 151 -9.17 2.75 -4.87
C LEU A 151 -8.01 2.05 -4.16
N TYR A 152 -7.89 2.15 -2.84
CA TYR A 152 -6.87 1.42 -2.08
C TYR A 152 -7.05 -0.09 -2.19
N LEU A 153 -8.30 -0.57 -2.12
CA LEU A 153 -8.61 -2.00 -2.26
C LEU A 153 -8.30 -2.53 -3.66
N TYR A 154 -8.64 -1.77 -4.70
CA TYR A 154 -8.26 -2.11 -6.07
C TYR A 154 -6.75 -2.08 -6.28
N PHE A 155 -6.07 -1.10 -5.70
CA PHE A 155 -4.62 -1.01 -5.74
C PHE A 155 -3.97 -2.21 -5.04
N ASP A 156 -4.46 -2.61 -3.86
CA ASP A 156 -4.03 -3.81 -3.15
C ASP A 156 -4.25 -5.07 -4.00
N ALA A 157 -5.37 -5.18 -4.69
CA ALA A 157 -5.64 -6.28 -5.61
C ALA A 157 -4.64 -6.32 -6.76
N LEU A 158 -4.28 -5.17 -7.34
CA LEU A 158 -3.31 -5.07 -8.42
C LEU A 158 -1.90 -5.51 -7.99
N ILE A 159 -1.40 -4.95 -6.89
CA ILE A 159 -0.05 -5.22 -6.41
C ILE A 159 0.03 -6.47 -5.51
N GLY A 160 -1.09 -7.14 -5.25
CA GLY A 160 -1.14 -8.35 -4.43
C GLY A 160 -0.87 -8.10 -2.94
N ASN A 161 -1.26 -6.94 -2.41
CA ASN A 161 -1.11 -6.63 -0.99
C ASN A 161 -2.17 -7.35 -0.16
N THR A 162 -1.77 -8.39 0.56
CA THR A 162 -2.67 -9.18 1.43
C THR A 162 -2.67 -8.72 2.89
N ASP A 163 -2.01 -7.61 3.20
CA ASP A 163 -1.78 -7.15 4.58
C ASP A 163 -2.47 -5.82 4.92
N ARG A 164 -3.59 -5.50 4.27
CA ARG A 164 -4.47 -4.37 4.62
C ARG A 164 -5.30 -4.67 5.88
N HIS A 165 -4.65 -4.77 7.04
CA HIS A 165 -5.35 -4.85 8.33
C HIS A 165 -5.72 -3.46 8.86
N SER A 166 -6.50 -3.40 9.95
CA SER A 166 -7.00 -2.16 10.56
C SER A 166 -5.92 -1.16 10.97
N ARG A 167 -4.69 -1.63 11.25
CA ARG A 167 -3.52 -0.77 11.53
C ARG A 167 -2.76 -0.28 10.29
N ASN A 168 -3.03 -0.85 9.11
CA ASN A 168 -2.40 -0.49 7.84
C ASN A 168 -3.27 0.46 7.01
N TRP A 169 -4.07 1.25 7.70
CA TRP A 169 -4.71 2.45 7.21
C TRP A 169 -4.97 3.34 8.42
N ALA A 170 -5.13 4.64 8.21
CA ALA A 170 -5.24 5.58 9.30
C ALA A 170 -6.06 6.81 8.92
N LEU A 171 -6.41 7.57 9.94
CA LEU A 171 -6.92 8.92 9.82
C LEU A 171 -5.82 9.90 10.14
N ILE A 172 -5.90 11.09 9.56
CA ILE A 172 -5.14 12.24 10.00
C ILE A 172 -6.11 13.16 10.73
N THR A 173 -5.80 13.45 11.98
CA THR A 173 -6.60 14.27 12.88
C THR A 173 -5.84 15.54 13.25
N SER A 174 -6.56 16.64 13.46
CA SER A 174 -6.03 17.87 14.05
C SER A 174 -7.10 18.49 14.93
N LEU A 175 -6.71 19.26 15.94
CA LEU A 175 -7.65 19.95 16.85
C LEU A 175 -8.58 20.93 16.12
N HIS A 176 -8.16 21.44 14.96
CA HIS A 176 -8.84 22.54 14.27
C HIS A 176 -9.50 22.12 12.95
N ALA A 177 -9.44 20.85 12.58
CA ALA A 177 -9.93 20.36 11.30
C ALA A 177 -10.69 19.04 11.44
N ARG A 178 -11.63 18.81 10.52
CA ARG A 178 -12.27 17.50 10.40
C ARG A 178 -11.20 16.45 10.06
N ALA A 179 -11.27 15.31 10.74
CA ALA A 179 -10.42 14.17 10.42
C ALA A 179 -10.57 13.77 8.95
N ARG A 180 -9.45 13.38 8.33
CA ARG A 180 -9.43 12.87 6.95
C ARG A 180 -8.82 11.48 6.91
N LEU A 181 -9.16 10.70 5.89
CA LEU A 181 -8.46 9.46 5.58
C LEU A 181 -7.01 9.78 5.19
N ALA A 182 -6.05 9.06 5.73
CA ALA A 182 -4.66 9.16 5.31
C ALA A 182 -4.47 8.55 3.91
N GLU A 183 -3.45 9.02 3.19
CA GLU A 183 -2.94 8.35 1.99
C GLU A 183 -2.60 6.88 2.31
N SER A 184 -2.72 5.98 1.33
CA SER A 184 -2.37 4.56 1.52
C SER A 184 -0.88 4.41 1.83
N PHE A 185 -0.53 3.56 2.80
CA PHE A 185 0.87 3.32 3.18
C PHE A 185 1.11 1.83 3.48
N ASP A 186 2.40 1.52 3.70
CA ASP A 186 2.95 0.20 4.06
C ASP A 186 2.65 -0.90 3.03
N HIS A 187 3.32 -0.80 1.88
CA HIS A 187 3.18 -1.72 0.76
C HIS A 187 4.40 -2.64 0.58
N ALA A 188 5.38 -2.61 1.49
CA ALA A 188 6.66 -3.31 1.39
C ALA A 188 6.53 -4.82 1.19
N THR A 189 5.44 -5.43 1.68
CA THR A 189 5.14 -6.87 1.52
C THR A 189 4.31 -7.21 0.28
N SER A 190 4.14 -6.28 -0.65
CA SER A 190 3.40 -6.47 -1.89
C SER A 190 4.22 -7.18 -2.96
N LEU A 191 3.68 -7.30 -4.18
CA LEU A 191 4.36 -7.81 -5.38
C LEU A 191 4.91 -9.24 -5.24
N GLY A 192 4.40 -10.00 -4.27
CA GLY A 192 4.79 -11.38 -4.01
C GLY A 192 6.17 -11.52 -3.35
N ILE A 193 6.84 -10.44 -2.94
CA ILE A 193 8.26 -10.48 -2.50
C ILE A 193 8.49 -11.32 -1.24
N THR A 194 7.43 -11.66 -0.49
CA THR A 194 7.51 -12.54 0.68
C THR A 194 7.73 -14.00 0.28
N THR A 195 7.44 -14.37 -0.97
CA THR A 195 7.72 -15.68 -1.55
C THR A 195 9.17 -15.71 -2.03
N ARG A 196 10.00 -16.55 -1.41
CA ARG A 196 11.47 -16.57 -1.59
C ARG A 196 11.99 -17.95 -2.00
N ASP A 197 13.24 -17.98 -2.45
CA ASP A 197 14.02 -19.20 -2.71
C ASP A 197 13.26 -20.23 -3.56
N LYS A 198 13.29 -21.50 -3.15
CA LYS A 198 12.56 -22.60 -3.81
C LYS A 198 11.05 -22.39 -3.93
N ALA A 199 10.43 -21.57 -3.06
CA ALA A 199 9.03 -21.25 -3.22
C ALA A 199 8.83 -20.29 -4.40
N ARG A 200 9.72 -19.31 -4.58
CA ARG A 200 9.71 -18.39 -5.72
C ARG A 200 10.01 -19.11 -7.03
N GLU A 201 11.02 -19.97 -7.04
CA GLU A 201 11.35 -20.82 -8.21
C GLU A 201 10.14 -21.63 -8.67
N ARG A 202 9.45 -22.32 -7.74
CA ARG A 202 8.23 -23.09 -8.07
C ARG A 202 7.11 -22.23 -8.64
N VAL A 203 6.94 -21.00 -8.16
CA VAL A 203 5.95 -20.07 -8.69
C VAL A 203 6.32 -19.62 -10.11
N LEU A 204 7.61 -19.39 -10.37
CA LEU A 204 8.13 -18.93 -11.66
C LEU A 204 8.33 -20.05 -12.69
N ASP A 205 8.27 -21.31 -12.28
CA ASP A 205 8.48 -22.49 -13.13
C ASP A 205 7.49 -22.58 -14.30
N SER A 206 6.26 -22.07 -14.13
CA SER A 206 5.27 -22.04 -15.20
C SER A 206 4.27 -20.89 -15.05
N HIS A 207 3.66 -20.49 -16.17
CA HIS A 207 2.58 -19.52 -16.17
C HIS A 207 1.36 -20.00 -15.35
N GLU A 208 1.10 -21.31 -15.31
CA GLU A 208 0.02 -21.89 -14.52
C GLU A 208 0.29 -21.76 -13.02
N ASN A 209 1.52 -22.04 -12.58
CA ASN A 209 1.92 -21.90 -11.18
C ASN A 209 1.82 -20.43 -10.72
N LEU A 210 2.28 -19.50 -11.55
CA LEU A 210 2.15 -18.07 -11.31
C LEU A 210 0.67 -17.66 -11.18
N ARG A 211 -0.19 -18.08 -12.10
CA ARG A 211 -1.64 -17.80 -12.03
C ARG A 211 -2.28 -18.38 -10.77
N ALA A 212 -1.94 -19.61 -10.42
CA ALA A 212 -2.42 -20.25 -9.20
C ALA A 212 -1.92 -19.51 -7.94
N PHE A 213 -0.69 -19.00 -7.95
CA PHE A 213 -0.13 -18.18 -6.87
C PHE A 213 -0.89 -16.86 -6.72
N VAL A 214 -1.09 -16.13 -7.82
CA VAL A 214 -1.78 -14.82 -7.83
C VAL A 214 -3.22 -14.94 -7.31
N ARG A 215 -3.92 -16.03 -7.66
CA ARG A 215 -5.30 -16.28 -7.20
C ARG A 215 -5.42 -16.61 -5.71
N LYS A 216 -4.33 -16.96 -5.03
CA LYS A 216 -4.31 -17.23 -3.58
C LYS A 216 -4.28 -15.95 -2.73
N ALA A 217 -4.08 -14.78 -3.34
CA ALA A 217 -4.14 -13.51 -2.64
C ALA A 217 -5.60 -13.18 -2.27
N THR A 218 -5.92 -13.29 -0.99
CA THR A 218 -7.26 -13.04 -0.45
C THR A 218 -7.31 -11.84 0.48
N ALA A 219 -8.51 -11.30 0.67
CA ALA A 219 -8.82 -10.22 1.60
C ALA A 219 -8.83 -10.69 3.06
N ARG A 220 -7.92 -11.59 3.44
CA ARG A 220 -7.89 -12.30 4.74
C ARG A 220 -7.81 -11.41 5.99
N ARG A 221 -7.52 -10.13 5.83
CA ARG A 221 -7.46 -9.13 6.90
C ARG A 221 -8.79 -8.43 7.17
N PHE A 222 -9.81 -8.74 6.37
CA PHE A 222 -11.17 -8.28 6.55
C PHE A 222 -12.07 -9.43 7.02
N GLU A 223 -13.09 -9.08 7.78
CA GLU A 223 -14.11 -10.03 8.22
C GLU A 223 -14.75 -10.71 7.00
N GLY A 224 -14.80 -12.05 7.01
CA GLY A 224 -15.31 -12.86 5.90
C GLY A 224 -14.39 -12.94 4.67
N GLY A 225 -13.26 -12.21 4.64
CA GLY A 225 -12.40 -12.09 3.47
C GLY A 225 -11.38 -13.23 3.26
N LYS A 226 -11.26 -14.19 4.19
CA LYS A 226 -10.26 -15.28 4.13
C LYS A 226 -10.25 -16.07 2.82
N LYS A 227 -11.43 -16.29 2.22
CA LYS A 227 -11.62 -17.05 0.98
C LYS A 227 -12.05 -16.17 -0.20
N VAL A 228 -12.08 -14.86 -0.03
CA VAL A 228 -12.50 -13.89 -1.05
C VAL A 228 -11.24 -13.30 -1.67
N SER A 229 -11.10 -13.34 -2.99
CA SER A 229 -9.92 -12.73 -3.62
C SER A 229 -9.89 -11.22 -3.36
N LEU A 230 -8.71 -10.60 -3.40
CA LEU A 230 -8.60 -9.15 -3.20
C LEU A 230 -9.45 -8.37 -4.22
N LEU A 231 -9.52 -8.84 -5.46
CA LEU A 231 -10.31 -8.20 -6.52
C LEU A 231 -11.81 -8.34 -6.26
N ASP A 232 -12.29 -9.54 -5.92
CA ASP A 232 -13.73 -9.75 -5.61
C ASP A 232 -14.15 -8.93 -4.39
N PHE A 233 -13.26 -8.79 -3.40
CA PHE A 233 -13.51 -7.94 -2.24
C PHE A 233 -13.58 -6.46 -2.62
N ALA A 234 -12.67 -5.98 -3.47
CA ALA A 234 -12.69 -4.62 -3.98
C ALA A 234 -13.96 -4.34 -4.82
N ASP A 235 -14.36 -5.27 -5.68
CA ASP A 235 -15.60 -5.18 -6.46
C ASP A 235 -16.84 -5.17 -5.56
N HIS A 236 -16.91 -6.06 -4.56
CA HIS A 236 -18.01 -6.09 -3.59
C HIS A 236 -18.13 -4.78 -2.81
N PHE A 237 -17.02 -4.27 -2.28
CA PHE A 237 -17.00 -3.00 -1.56
C PHE A 237 -17.42 -1.84 -2.47
N SER A 238 -16.87 -1.77 -3.68
CA SER A 238 -17.16 -0.69 -4.62
C SER A 238 -18.61 -0.72 -5.08
N ALA A 239 -19.16 -1.89 -5.39
CA ALA A 239 -20.57 -2.03 -5.76
C ALA A 239 -21.53 -1.55 -4.63
N GLY A 240 -21.17 -1.79 -3.36
CA GLY A 240 -21.98 -1.40 -2.21
C GLY A 240 -21.92 0.08 -1.86
N TRP A 241 -20.75 0.71 -2.00
CA TRP A 241 -20.49 2.04 -1.43
C TRP A 241 -19.78 3.05 -2.32
N ALA A 242 -19.17 2.63 -3.44
CA ALA A 242 -18.43 3.49 -4.36
C ALA A 242 -18.56 3.02 -5.83
N PRO A 243 -19.77 2.88 -6.39
CA PRO A 243 -19.99 2.13 -7.64
C PRO A 243 -19.32 2.77 -8.87
N ARG A 244 -19.01 4.07 -8.82
CA ARG A 244 -18.30 4.77 -9.90
C ARG A 244 -16.83 4.36 -9.98
N VAL A 245 -16.22 3.99 -8.85
CA VAL A 245 -14.77 3.74 -8.74
C VAL A 245 -14.34 2.53 -9.57
N THR A 246 -15.19 1.50 -9.73
CA THR A 246 -14.87 0.35 -10.61
C THR A 246 -14.59 0.79 -12.05
N GLY A 247 -15.40 1.71 -12.59
CA GLY A 247 -15.23 2.24 -13.94
C GLY A 247 -13.98 3.12 -14.04
N GLU A 248 -13.77 4.00 -13.06
CA GLU A 248 -12.60 4.87 -12.98
C GLU A 248 -11.30 4.08 -12.85
N TRP A 249 -11.27 3.04 -12.03
CA TRP A 249 -10.14 2.15 -11.86
C TRP A 249 -9.74 1.50 -13.18
N LYS A 250 -10.70 0.91 -13.90
CA LYS A 250 -10.45 0.34 -15.23
C LYS A 250 -9.96 1.41 -16.22
N GLY A 251 -10.50 2.63 -16.15
CA GLY A 251 -10.04 3.78 -16.92
C GLY A 251 -8.56 4.11 -16.67
N ARG A 252 -8.16 4.21 -15.39
CA ARG A 252 -6.78 4.48 -14.96
C ARG A 252 -5.81 3.41 -15.44
N LEU A 253 -6.16 2.13 -15.30
CA LEU A 253 -5.34 1.02 -15.79
C LEU A 253 -5.15 1.08 -17.31
N ARG A 254 -6.22 1.32 -18.08
CA ARG A 254 -6.12 1.45 -19.55
C ARG A 254 -5.27 2.65 -19.96
N ALA A 255 -5.41 3.78 -19.26
CA ALA A 255 -4.65 4.99 -19.55
C ALA A 255 -3.16 4.82 -19.23
N ALA A 256 -2.81 4.16 -18.12
CA ALA A 256 -1.42 3.89 -17.76
C ALA A 256 -0.76 2.87 -18.71
N GLY A 257 -1.49 1.82 -19.10
CA GLY A 257 -0.96 0.73 -19.90
C GLY A 257 -0.06 -0.21 -19.08
N ILE A 258 -0.12 -1.52 -19.38
CA ILE A 258 0.63 -2.53 -18.63
C ILE A 258 2.15 -2.32 -18.74
N ASP A 259 2.66 -1.96 -19.91
CA ASP A 259 4.12 -1.86 -20.14
C ASP A 259 4.75 -0.77 -19.27
N SER A 260 4.09 0.39 -19.14
CA SER A 260 4.52 1.46 -18.23
C SER A 260 4.64 0.98 -16.78
N LEU A 261 3.65 0.22 -16.30
CA LEU A 261 3.68 -0.31 -14.93
C LEU A 261 4.77 -1.37 -14.74
N LEU A 262 5.06 -2.18 -15.76
CA LEU A 262 6.13 -3.17 -15.71
C LEU A 262 7.52 -2.54 -15.74
N ASP A 263 7.68 -1.42 -16.43
CA ASP A 263 8.92 -0.64 -16.45
C ASP A 263 9.21 -0.02 -15.08
N LEU A 264 8.18 0.42 -14.36
CA LEU A 264 8.32 0.87 -12.96
C LEU A 264 8.82 -0.25 -12.05
N VAL A 265 8.34 -1.47 -12.24
CA VAL A 265 8.82 -2.65 -11.50
C VAL A 265 10.26 -2.98 -11.89
N ALA A 266 10.59 -2.97 -13.19
CA ALA A 266 11.95 -3.26 -13.66
C ALA A 266 13.00 -2.27 -13.13
N SER A 267 12.63 -0.98 -13.05
CA SER A 267 13.49 0.11 -12.56
C SER A 267 13.41 0.35 -11.05
N SER A 268 12.70 -0.49 -10.30
CA SER A 268 12.48 -0.32 -8.85
C SER A 268 13.64 -0.80 -7.98
N GLY A 269 14.65 -1.48 -8.54
CA GLY A 269 15.75 -2.06 -7.76
C GLY A 269 15.43 -3.41 -7.09
N LEU A 270 14.34 -4.07 -7.50
CA LEU A 270 14.08 -5.47 -7.16
C LEU A 270 15.18 -6.38 -7.74
N THR A 271 15.48 -7.47 -7.05
CA THR A 271 16.39 -8.51 -7.56
C THR A 271 15.84 -9.15 -8.83
N GLY A 272 16.70 -9.75 -9.68
CA GLY A 272 16.25 -10.31 -10.96
C GLY A 272 15.08 -11.30 -10.84
N GLU A 273 15.11 -12.20 -9.85
CA GLU A 273 13.99 -13.12 -9.59
C GLU A 273 12.80 -12.44 -8.89
N GLY A 274 13.04 -11.47 -8.01
CA GLY A 274 11.99 -10.66 -7.39
C GLY A 274 11.21 -9.84 -8.42
N ALA A 275 11.91 -9.21 -9.35
CA ALA A 275 11.34 -8.43 -10.46
C ALA A 275 10.51 -9.32 -11.40
N LYS A 276 11.00 -10.51 -11.78
CA LYS A 276 10.23 -11.46 -12.59
C LYS A 276 8.91 -11.85 -11.92
N LEU A 277 8.95 -12.17 -10.62
CA LEU A 277 7.73 -12.51 -9.86
C LEU A 277 6.77 -11.31 -9.79
N ALA A 278 7.28 -10.14 -9.45
CA ALA A 278 6.50 -8.91 -9.36
C ALA A 278 5.83 -8.54 -10.69
N GLN A 279 6.58 -8.58 -11.80
CA GLN A 279 6.07 -8.33 -13.15
C GLN A 279 5.02 -9.35 -13.57
N GLY A 280 5.26 -10.64 -13.28
CA GLY A 280 4.31 -11.71 -13.57
C GLY A 280 2.99 -11.53 -12.80
N LEU A 281 3.08 -11.24 -11.50
CA LEU A 281 1.92 -10.96 -10.64
C LEU A 281 1.16 -9.74 -11.15
N LEU A 282 1.86 -8.64 -11.42
CA LEU A 282 1.27 -7.39 -11.88
C LEU A 282 0.55 -7.58 -13.21
N ARG A 283 1.15 -8.31 -14.17
CA ARG A 283 0.53 -8.61 -15.46
C ARG A 283 -0.76 -9.43 -15.32
N GLU A 284 -0.74 -10.46 -14.48
CA GLU A 284 -1.94 -11.29 -14.27
C GLU A 284 -3.05 -10.51 -13.55
N ASN A 285 -2.73 -9.74 -12.51
CA ASN A 285 -3.72 -8.92 -11.82
C ASN A 285 -4.24 -7.76 -12.66
N PHE A 286 -3.39 -7.12 -13.48
CA PHE A 286 -3.82 -6.08 -14.42
C PHE A 286 -4.87 -6.64 -15.38
N ARG A 287 -4.61 -7.82 -15.96
CA ARG A 287 -5.56 -8.53 -16.82
C ARG A 287 -6.88 -8.79 -16.08
N ARG A 288 -6.81 -9.39 -14.88
CA ARG A 288 -7.99 -9.67 -14.04
C ARG A 288 -8.79 -8.42 -13.70
N CYS A 289 -8.14 -7.29 -13.43
CA CYS A 289 -8.85 -6.03 -13.12
C CYS A 289 -9.60 -5.46 -14.33
N LEU A 290 -9.10 -5.68 -15.56
CA LEU A 290 -9.75 -5.21 -16.77
C LEU A 290 -10.83 -6.15 -17.28
N ASP A 291 -10.61 -7.45 -17.15
CA ASP A 291 -11.54 -8.49 -17.54
C ASP A 291 -12.76 -8.44 -16.60
N ALA A 292 -13.89 -7.92 -17.08
CA ALA A 292 -15.18 -8.35 -16.55
C ALA A 292 -15.44 -9.75 -17.11
N ASP A 293 -15.81 -10.70 -16.25
CA ASP A 293 -16.27 -12.05 -16.62
C ASP A 293 -15.18 -13.08 -17.01
N ALA A 294 -14.66 -13.79 -16.00
CA ALA A 294 -14.20 -15.18 -16.14
C ALA A 294 -14.22 -15.87 -14.77
N ALA A 295 -15.41 -15.98 -14.18
CA ALA A 295 -15.73 -17.03 -13.23
C ALA A 295 -16.19 -18.26 -14.00
#